data_AF-A0A352REU7-F1
#
_entry.id   AF-A0A352REU7-F1
#
_cell.length_a   1.000
_cell.length_b   1.000
_cell.length_c   1.000
_cell.angle_alpha   90.00
_cell.angle_beta   90.00
_cell.angle_gamma   90.00
#
_symmetry.space_group_name_H-M   'P 1'
#
loop_
_entity.id
_entity.type
_entity.pdbx_description
1 polymer ?
#
loop_
_entity_poly.entity_id
_entity_poly.type
_entity_poly.pdbx_seq_one_letter_code
_entity_poly.pdbx_strand_id
1 'polypeptide(L)' 'MDTSWEIAVIGSGPAGFYAAGEFFRQKSWDIKVDMFDRLPTPFGLVRGGVAPDHQ' A
#
# COMPACT_ATOMS: atom_id res chain seq x y z
N MET A 1 -4.28 -26.44 2.81
CA MET A 1 -3.74 -25.58 3.87
C MET A 1 -3.96 -24.16 3.38
N ASP A 2 -4.94 -23.45 3.93
CA ASP A 2 -5.03 -22.01 3.67
C ASP A 2 -3.76 -21.39 4.25
N THR A 3 -2.94 -20.85 3.36
CA THR A 3 -1.72 -20.15 3.77
C THR A 3 -2.13 -18.72 4.05
N SER A 4 -2.09 -18.35 5.32
CA SER A 4 -2.34 -16.98 5.78
C SER A 4 -1.04 -16.19 5.78
N TRP A 5 -1.06 -15.00 5.21
CA TRP A 5 0.09 -14.09 5.08
C TRP A 5 -0.19 -12.77 5.78
N GLU A 6 0.70 -12.42 6.71
CA GLU A 6 0.74 -11.08 7.32
C GLU A 6 1.91 -10.29 6.73
N ILE A 7 1.59 -9.17 6.09
CA ILE A 7 2.55 -8.39 5.30
C ILE A 7 2.61 -6.97 5.85
N ALA A 8 3.82 -6.53 6.22
CA ALA A 8 4.08 -5.14 6.57
C ALA A 8 4.63 -4.37 5.36
N VAL A 9 3.98 -3.27 4.99
CA VAL A 9 4.44 -2.35 3.94
C VAL A 9 4.93 -1.06 4.59
N ILE A 10 6.18 -0.69 4.34
CA ILE A 10 6.78 0.55 4.86
C ILE A 10 6.74 1.63 3.78
N GLY A 11 5.89 2.63 3.99
CA GLY A 11 5.59 3.72 3.06
C GLY A 11 4.23 3.55 2.38
N SER A 12 3.40 4.59 2.48
CA SER A 12 2.06 4.64 1.90
C SER A 12 1.98 5.48 0.62
N GLY A 13 3.08 5.53 -0.14
CA GLY A 13 3.11 6.08 -1.50
C GLY A 13 2.53 5.12 -2.55
N PRO A 14 2.54 5.49 -3.84
CA PRO A 14 1.98 4.67 -4.93
C PRO A 14 2.56 3.26 -4.97
N ALA A 15 3.88 3.11 -4.82
CA ALA A 15 4.53 1.80 -4.83
C ALA A 15 3.97 0.87 -3.73
N GLY A 16 3.77 1.39 -2.51
CA GLY A 16 3.20 0.62 -1.40
C GLY A 16 1.77 0.20 -1.66
N PHE A 17 0.93 1.11 -2.16
CA PHE A 17 -0.46 0.80 -2.53
C PHE A 17 -0.56 -0.19 -3.70
N TYR A 18 0.28 -0.07 -4.72
CA TYR A 18 0.29 -1.02 -5.83
C TYR A 18 0.75 -2.41 -5.38
N ALA A 19 1.77 -2.50 -4.52
CA ALA A 19 2.19 -3.77 -3.95
C ALA A 19 1.07 -4.41 -3.09
N ALA A 20 0.39 -3.63 -2.25
CA ALA A 20 -0.76 -4.10 -1.47
C ALA A 20 -1.91 -4.61 -2.37
N GLY A 21 -2.22 -3.88 -3.44
CA GLY A 21 -3.19 -4.35 -4.44
C GLY A 21 -2.73 -5.62 -5.18
N GLU A 22 -1.42 -5.75 -5.43
CA GLU A 22 -0.65 -6.99 -5.67
C GLU A 22 -1.22 -8.18 -4.90
N PHE A 23 -1.04 -8.10 -3.60
CA PHE A 23 -1.35 -9.18 -2.70
C PHE A 23 -2.85 -9.51 -2.71
N PHE A 24 -3.73 -8.52 -2.63
CA PHE A 24 -5.17 -8.77 -2.61
C PHE A 24 -5.76 -9.38 -3.91
N ARG A 25 -5.00 -9.41 -5.01
CA ARG A 25 -5.41 -10.17 -6.21
C ARG A 25 -5.16 -11.68 -6.11
N GLN A 26 -4.34 -12.12 -5.16
CA GLN A 26 -4.03 -13.54 -4.95
C GLN A 26 -5.18 -14.21 -4.17
N LYS A 27 -6.21 -14.65 -4.88
CA LYS A 27 -7.45 -15.20 -4.31
C LYS A 27 -7.28 -16.49 -3.49
N SER A 28 -6.17 -17.19 -3.65
CA SER A 28 -5.88 -18.45 -2.94
C SER A 28 -5.14 -18.23 -1.62
N TRP A 29 -4.85 -16.98 -1.26
CA TRP A 29 -4.15 -16.60 -0.04
C TRP A 29 -5.11 -15.86 0.88
N ASP A 30 -5.08 -16.20 2.17
CA ASP A 30 -5.62 -15.33 3.20
C ASP A 30 -4.57 -14.27 3.51
N ILE A 31 -4.88 -12.98 3.31
CA ILE A 31 -3.88 -11.91 3.38
C ILE A 31 -4.35 -10.78 4.28
N LYS A 32 -3.48 -10.39 5.21
CA LYS A 32 -3.55 -9.15 5.97
C LYS A 32 -2.36 -8.27 5.60
N VAL A 33 -2.64 -7.02 5.20
CA VAL A 33 -1.60 -6.01 4.92
C VAL A 33 -1.73 -4.88 5.92
N ASP A 34 -0.66 -4.62 6.66
CA ASP A 34 -0.51 -3.45 7.53
C ASP A 34 0.45 -2.46 6.86
N MET A 35 -0.03 -1.25 6.56
CA MET A 35 0.79 -0.19 5.97
C MET A 35 1.23 0.80 7.04
N PHE A 36 2.53 1.05 7.12
CA PHE A 36 3.15 1.99 8.05
C PHE A 36 3.70 3.17 7.27
N ASP A 37 3.41 4.39 7.72
CA ASP A 37 4.01 5.61 7.17
C ASP A 37 4.56 6.48 8.29
N ARG A 38 5.61 7.23 7.98
CA ARG A 38 6.18 8.22 8.88
C ARG A 38 5.25 9.43 9.06
N LEU A 39 4.47 9.76 8.04
CA LEU A 39 3.54 10.89 8.06
C LEU A 39 2.12 10.42 8.36
N PRO A 40 1.28 11.25 9.01
CA PRO A 40 -0.11 10.91 9.31
C PRO A 40 -1.01 10.91 8.06
N THR A 41 -0.52 11.40 6.92
CA THR A 41 -1.26 11.50 5.67
C THR A 41 -0.69 10.56 4.62
N PRO A 42 -1.50 9.68 4.02
CA PRO A 42 -1.01 8.72 3.03
C PRO A 42 -0.77 9.36 1.66
N PHE A 43 -0.44 8.51 0.69
CA PHE A 43 -0.25 8.77 -0.75
C PHE A 43 1.12 9.32 -1.16
N GLY A 44 2.01 9.59 -0.20
CA GLY A 44 3.39 9.98 -0.49
C GLY A 44 3.49 11.13 -1.49
N LEU A 45 4.27 10.97 -2.56
CA LEU A 45 4.46 12.01 -3.57
C LEU A 45 3.20 12.36 -4.37
N VAL A 46 2.16 11.49 -4.41
CA VAL A 46 0.88 11.89 -5.02
C VAL A 46 0.26 13.06 -4.24
N ARG A 47 0.45 13.09 -2.92
CA ARG A 47 -0.01 14.20 -2.07
C ARG A 47 1.04 15.31 -1.92
N GLY A 48 2.29 14.94 -1.67
CA GLY A 48 3.36 15.86 -1.29
C GLY A 48 4.34 16.24 -2.40
N GLY A 49 4.10 15.80 -3.64
CA GLY A 49 5.02 15.99 -4.76
C GLY A 49 4.35 16.42 -6.08
N VAL A 50 3.21 15.84 -6.44
CA VAL A 50 2.46 16.23 -7.64
C VAL A 50 2.03 17.69 -7.51
N ALA A 51 2.26 18.47 -8.57
CA ALA A 51 1.89 19.87 -8.61
C ALA A 51 0.36 20.05 -8.46
N PRO A 52 -0.11 21.10 -7.76
CA PRO A 52 -1.53 21.27 -7.45
C PRO A 52 -2.43 21.50 -8.67
N ASP A 53 -1.85 21.89 -9.81
CA ASP A 53 -2.51 22.06 -11.10
C ASP A 53 -2.58 20.77 -11.96
N HIS A 54 -2.07 19.64 -11.44
CA HIS A 54 -2.11 18.33 -12.10
C HIS A 54 -3.11 17.38 -11.42
N GLN A 55 -4.40 17.67 -11.55
CA GLN A 55 -5.49 16.77 -11.12
C GLN A 55 -5.97 15.83 -12.24
#